data_AF-A0A7C9AL50-F1
#
_entry.id   AF-A0A7C9AL50-F1
#
_cell.length_a   1.000
_cell.length_b   1.000
_cell.length_c   1.000
_cell.angle_alpha   90.00
_cell.angle_beta   90.00
_cell.angle_gamma   90.00
#
_symmetry.space_group_name_H-M   'P 1'
#
loop_
_entity.id
_entity.type
_entity.pdbx_description
1 polymer ?
#
loop_
_entity_poly.entity_id
_entity_poly.type
_entity_poly.pdbx_seq_one_letter_code
_entity_poly.pdbx_strand_id
1 'polypeptide(L)'
;SSRDNVKESSRDHSPYQLYEKLSSSYPSLLQPLVHERDTYLAWSLKRSKAVNTCKRVVGVIGKGHLNGVIHALVADQRDLRFRDLVGKKPSIDNGASGWIGKFLRDLVRDTLIGVLLWELYEQLKSAF
;
A
#
# COMPACT_ATOMS: atom_id res chain seq x y z
N SER A 1 39.71 -37.11 15.58
CA SER A 1 38.85 -37.25 14.39
C SER A 1 37.65 -38.09 14.79
N SER A 2 36.53 -37.43 15.14
CA SER A 2 35.28 -38.11 15.48
C SER A 2 34.18 -37.48 14.64
N ARG A 3 33.67 -38.29 13.72
CA ARG A 3 32.62 -37.95 12.76
C ARG A 3 31.25 -38.01 13.45
N ASP A 4 30.54 -36.90 13.36
CA ASP A 4 29.11 -36.74 13.06
C ASP A 4 28.14 -37.86 13.49
N ASN A 5 27.30 -37.52 14.46
CA ASN A 5 25.90 -37.95 14.46
C ASN A 5 25.03 -36.82 15.03
N VAL A 6 24.96 -35.71 14.29
CA VAL A 6 23.83 -34.80 14.45
C VAL A 6 22.65 -35.53 13.83
N LYS A 7 21.91 -36.24 14.67
CA LYS A 7 20.58 -36.78 14.35
C LYS A 7 19.71 -35.58 13.99
N GLU A 8 19.64 -35.30 12.70
CA GLU A 8 18.65 -34.42 12.11
C GLU A 8 17.29 -35.04 12.41
N SER A 9 16.67 -34.59 13.51
CA SER A 9 15.31 -34.97 13.85
C SER A 9 14.44 -34.36 12.77
N SER A 10 14.13 -35.17 11.76
CA SER A 10 13.06 -34.98 10.79
C SER A 10 11.73 -34.90 11.53
N ARG A 11 11.53 -33.79 12.22
CA ARG A 11 10.22 -33.36 12.67
C ARG A 11 9.53 -32.83 11.43
N ASP A 12 8.81 -33.74 10.78
CA ASP A 12 7.83 -33.52 9.73
C ASP A 12 6.65 -32.69 10.26
N HIS A 13 6.94 -31.56 10.92
CA HIS A 13 5.95 -30.57 11.30
C HIS A 13 5.64 -29.78 10.05
N SER A 14 4.69 -30.34 9.29
CA SER A 14 3.90 -29.65 8.30
C SER A 14 3.72 -28.18 8.73
N PRO A 15 4.26 -27.21 7.96
CA PRO A 15 4.24 -25.79 8.35
C PRO A 15 2.80 -25.28 8.56
N TYR A 16 1.83 -25.98 7.98
CA TYR A 16 0.39 -25.77 8.18
C TYR A 16 -0.05 -25.89 9.66
N GLN A 17 0.55 -26.77 10.47
CA GLN A 17 0.23 -26.86 11.91
C GLN A 17 0.69 -25.63 12.70
N LEU A 18 1.81 -25.02 12.27
CA LEU A 18 2.29 -23.77 12.87
C LEU A 18 1.40 -22.61 12.42
N TYR A 19 0.97 -22.58 11.16
CA TYR A 19 0.01 -21.60 10.67
C TYR A 19 -1.34 -21.69 11.39
N GLU A 20 -1.83 -22.90 11.67
CA GLU A 20 -3.08 -23.11 12.40
C GLU A 20 -2.98 -22.57 13.85
N LYS A 21 -1.90 -22.89 14.56
CA LYS A 21 -1.65 -22.34 15.91
C LYS A 21 -1.44 -20.83 15.93
N LEU A 22 -0.79 -20.28 14.91
CA LEU A 22 -0.63 -18.84 14.74
C LEU A 22 -1.97 -18.17 14.38
N SER A 23 -2.84 -18.86 13.62
CA SER A 23 -4.17 -18.37 13.27
C SER A 23 -5.06 -18.24 14.49
N SER A 24 -5.02 -19.23 15.38
CA SER A 24 -5.82 -19.25 16.60
C SER A 24 -5.31 -18.26 17.64
N SER A 25 -3.99 -18.09 17.72
CA SER A 25 -3.35 -17.26 18.76
C SER A 25 -3.22 -15.78 18.34
N TYR A 26 -3.00 -15.51 17.05
CA TYR A 26 -2.76 -14.17 16.51
C TYR A 26 -3.39 -13.99 15.12
N PRO A 27 -4.73 -13.97 15.03
CA PRO A 27 -5.44 -13.88 13.75
C PRO A 27 -5.09 -12.61 12.96
N SER A 28 -4.80 -11.50 13.66
CA SER A 28 -4.40 -10.23 13.05
C SER A 28 -3.00 -10.26 12.41
N LEU A 29 -2.14 -11.21 12.78
CA LEU A 29 -0.80 -11.37 12.19
C LEU A 29 -0.83 -12.26 10.95
N LEU A 30 -1.84 -13.12 10.80
CA LEU A 30 -1.89 -14.06 9.70
C LEU A 30 -2.18 -13.38 8.36
N GLN A 31 -3.02 -12.35 8.38
CA GLN A 31 -3.31 -11.50 7.23
C GLN A 31 -2.02 -10.82 6.68
N PRO A 32 -1.21 -10.09 7.47
CA PRO A 32 0.05 -9.53 6.99
C PRO A 32 1.13 -10.59 6.68
N LEU A 33 1.23 -11.68 7.44
CA LEU A 33 2.28 -12.69 7.20
C LEU A 33 2.05 -13.54 5.94
N VAL A 34 0.81 -13.80 5.57
CA VAL A 34 0.49 -14.70 4.44
C VAL A 34 -0.05 -13.90 3.25
N HIS A 35 -1.11 -13.12 3.45
CA HIS A 35 -1.79 -12.45 2.34
C HIS A 35 -0.97 -11.30 1.74
N GLU A 36 -0.41 -10.42 2.58
CA GLU A 36 0.43 -9.31 2.08
C GLU A 36 1.72 -9.83 1.44
N ARG A 37 2.30 -10.89 2.01
CA ARG A 37 3.50 -11.53 1.45
C ARG A 37 3.24 -12.15 0.07
N ASP A 38 2.14 -12.89 -0.08
CA ASP A 38 1.78 -13.51 -1.35
C ASP A 38 1.44 -12.43 -2.41
N THR A 39 0.82 -11.34 -1.98
CA THR A 39 0.54 -10.17 -2.84
C THR A 39 1.82 -9.43 -3.22
N TYR A 40 2.79 -9.29 -2.32
CA TYR A 40 4.11 -8.69 -2.62
C TYR A 40 4.91 -9.55 -3.61
N LEU A 41 4.84 -10.88 -3.49
CA LEU A 41 5.47 -11.79 -4.46
C LEU A 41 4.84 -11.63 -5.85
N ALA A 42 3.51 -11.58 -5.93
CA ALA A 42 2.80 -11.30 -7.16
C ALA A 42 3.21 -9.93 -7.76
N TRP A 43 3.31 -8.91 -6.92
CA TRP A 43 3.73 -7.57 -7.31
C TRP A 43 5.16 -7.54 -7.85
N SER A 44 6.08 -8.22 -7.16
CA SER A 44 7.49 -8.31 -7.55
C SER A 44 7.64 -8.95 -8.93
N LEU A 45 6.83 -9.97 -9.23
CA LEU A 45 6.80 -10.61 -10.54
C LEU A 45 6.26 -9.69 -11.63
N LYS A 46 5.15 -8.97 -11.38
CA LYS A 46 4.59 -7.98 -12.32
C LYS A 46 5.58 -6.83 -12.55
N ARG A 47 6.17 -6.28 -11.49
CA ARG A 47 7.17 -5.20 -11.58
C ARG A 47 8.41 -5.63 -12.36
N SER A 48 8.93 -6.83 -12.12
CA SER A 48 10.07 -7.36 -12.87
C SER A 48 9.78 -7.42 -14.37
N LYS A 49 8.53 -7.76 -14.74
CA LYS A 49 8.07 -7.74 -16.13
C LYS A 49 8.00 -6.33 -16.70
N ALA A 50 7.42 -5.40 -15.94
CA ALA A 50 7.21 -4.01 -16.35
C ALA A 50 8.53 -3.22 -16.49
N VAL A 51 9.48 -3.45 -15.58
CA VAL A 51 10.76 -2.72 -15.53
C VAL A 51 11.78 -3.29 -16.52
N ASN A 52 11.85 -4.62 -16.67
CA ASN A 52 12.82 -5.24 -17.59
C ASN A 52 12.26 -5.44 -19.02
N THR A 53 11.02 -5.02 -19.30
CA THR A 53 10.34 -5.20 -20.59
C THR A 53 10.41 -6.64 -21.15
N CYS A 54 10.55 -7.63 -20.27
CA CYS A 54 10.69 -9.03 -20.64
C CYS A 54 9.31 -9.66 -20.89
N LYS A 55 9.18 -10.47 -21.95
CA LYS A 55 7.90 -11.15 -22.27
C LYS A 55 7.52 -12.21 -21.23
N ARG A 56 8.50 -12.76 -20.50
CA ARG A 56 8.35 -13.84 -19.52
C ARG A 56 9.22 -13.56 -18.29
N VAL A 57 8.64 -13.78 -17.11
CA VAL A 57 9.32 -13.67 -15.80
C VAL A 57 9.12 -15.00 -15.07
N VAL A 58 10.17 -15.47 -14.42
CA VAL A 58 10.14 -16.71 -13.62
C VAL A 58 10.48 -16.36 -12.18
N GLY A 59 9.68 -16.85 -11.25
CA GLY A 59 9.93 -16.74 -9.81
C GLY A 59 9.83 -18.09 -9.14
N VAL A 60 10.64 -18.29 -8.09
CA VAL A 60 10.57 -19.49 -7.24
C VAL A 60 9.65 -19.17 -6.07
N ILE A 61 8.59 -19.98 -5.89
CA ILE A 61 7.59 -19.79 -4.86
C ILE A 61 7.44 -21.10 -4.08
N GLY A 62 7.44 -21.02 -2.76
CA GLY A 62 7.16 -22.18 -1.90
C GLY A 62 5.71 -22.67 -2.04
N LYS A 63 5.49 -23.99 -1.95
CA LYS A 63 4.18 -24.63 -2.15
C LYS A 63 3.04 -24.03 -1.34
N GLY A 64 3.29 -23.59 -0.10
CA GLY A 64 2.28 -22.99 0.78
C GLY A 64 1.73 -21.63 0.30
N HIS A 65 2.39 -20.99 -0.67
CA HIS A 65 2.06 -19.62 -1.12
C HIS A 65 1.64 -19.55 -2.58
N LEU A 66 1.79 -20.66 -3.30
CA LEU A 66 1.48 -20.74 -4.72
C LEU A 66 0.03 -20.33 -4.99
N ASN A 67 -0.93 -20.80 -4.19
CA ASN A 67 -2.33 -20.46 -4.37
C ASN A 67 -2.63 -18.98 -4.10
N GLY A 68 -2.02 -18.39 -3.05
CA GLY A 68 -2.19 -16.98 -2.73
C GLY A 68 -1.58 -16.07 -3.81
N VAL A 69 -0.39 -16.41 -4.30
CA VAL A 69 0.29 -15.66 -5.36
C VAL A 69 -0.46 -15.75 -6.69
N ILE A 70 -0.94 -16.94 -7.08
CA ILE A 70 -1.76 -17.09 -8.31
C ILE A 70 -3.04 -16.27 -8.18
N HIS A 71 -3.72 -16.35 -7.04
CA HIS A 71 -4.93 -15.57 -6.82
C HIS A 71 -4.66 -14.07 -6.95
N ALA A 72 -3.59 -13.55 -6.32
CA ALA A 72 -3.21 -12.13 -6.45
C ALA A 72 -2.81 -11.73 -7.89
N LEU A 73 -2.19 -12.63 -8.66
CA LEU A 73 -1.83 -12.38 -10.05
C LEU A 73 -3.05 -12.38 -11.00
N VAL A 74 -4.01 -13.28 -10.78
CA VAL A 74 -5.19 -13.48 -11.65
C VAL A 74 -6.33 -12.52 -11.31
N ALA A 75 -6.59 -12.31 -10.01
CA ALA A 75 -7.65 -11.40 -9.56
C ALA A 75 -7.34 -9.94 -9.87
N ASP A 76 -6.06 -9.59 -10.00
CA ASP A 76 -5.65 -8.24 -10.32
C ASP A 76 -5.67 -7.99 -11.83
N GLN A 77 -6.84 -7.55 -12.31
CA GLN A 77 -7.07 -7.02 -13.66
C GLN A 77 -6.46 -5.63 -13.88
N ARG A 78 -5.95 -4.97 -12.83
CA ARG A 78 -5.15 -3.75 -12.95
C ARG A 78 -3.69 -4.07 -12.59
N ASP A 79 -2.83 -3.06 -12.54
CA ASP A 79 -1.42 -3.24 -12.21
C ASP A 79 -1.27 -3.25 -10.68
N LEU A 80 -0.68 -4.31 -10.10
CA LEU A 80 -0.50 -4.41 -8.64
C LEU A 80 0.28 -3.16 -8.23
N ARG A 81 -0.27 -2.30 -7.35
CA ARG A 81 0.48 -1.14 -6.85
C ARG A 81 0.95 -1.42 -5.44
N PHE A 82 2.18 -0.99 -5.14
CA PHE A 82 2.74 -1.09 -3.79
C PHE A 82 1.86 -0.38 -2.73
N ARG A 83 1.06 0.61 -3.12
CA ARG A 83 0.07 1.28 -2.26
C ARG A 83 -1.05 0.36 -1.77
N ASP A 84 -1.38 -0.70 -2.51
CA ASP A 84 -2.42 -1.64 -2.11
C ASP A 84 -1.89 -2.63 -1.04
N LEU A 85 -0.56 -2.78 -0.92
CA LEU A 85 0.11 -3.63 0.07
C LEU A 85 0.23 -2.99 1.45
N VAL A 86 0.41 -1.67 1.53
CA VAL A 86 0.67 -0.95 2.79
C VAL A 86 -0.64 -0.60 3.55
N GLY A 87 -1.76 -1.15 3.08
CA GLY A 87 -3.09 -0.74 3.51
C GLY A 87 -3.48 0.60 2.88
N LYS A 88 -4.77 0.71 2.55
CA LYS A 88 -5.37 1.99 2.18
C LYS A 88 -5.25 2.90 3.41
N LYS A 89 -4.27 3.81 3.43
CA LYS A 89 -4.32 4.99 4.32
C LYS A 89 -5.74 5.56 4.14
N PRO A 90 -6.53 5.78 5.21
CA PRO A 90 -7.93 6.14 5.10
C PRO A 90 -8.02 7.22 4.05
N SER A 91 -8.69 6.85 2.97
CA SER A 91 -8.78 7.68 1.79
C SER A 91 -9.38 8.99 2.28
N ILE A 92 -8.56 10.02 2.43
CA ILE A 92 -9.05 11.37 2.34
C ILE A 92 -9.38 11.48 0.85
N ASP A 93 -10.55 10.96 0.51
CA ASP A 93 -11.20 11.06 -0.77
C ASP A 93 -11.52 12.54 -0.98
N ASN A 94 -10.49 13.28 -1.40
CA ASN A 94 -10.50 14.66 -1.87
C ASN A 94 -9.16 14.94 -2.54
N GLY A 95 -8.78 14.02 -3.46
CA GLY A 95 -7.57 14.15 -4.26
C GLY A 95 -7.61 15.42 -5.12
N ALA A 96 -6.52 16.20 -5.09
CA ALA A 96 -6.25 17.40 -5.89
C ALA A 96 -7.34 18.49 -5.94
N SER A 97 -8.57 18.19 -6.39
CA SER A 97 -9.73 19.09 -6.41
C SER A 97 -10.06 19.66 -5.04
N GLY A 98 -9.96 18.87 -3.96
CA GLY A 98 -10.21 19.36 -2.60
C GLY A 98 -9.16 20.33 -2.09
N TRP A 99 -7.90 20.18 -2.52
CA TRP A 99 -6.80 21.08 -2.17
C TRP A 99 -6.85 22.36 -3.02
N ILE A 100 -7.07 22.22 -4.33
CA ILE A 100 -7.25 23.35 -5.26
C ILE A 100 -8.49 24.17 -4.89
N GLY A 101 -9.60 23.51 -4.51
CA GLY A 101 -10.82 24.19 -4.07
C GLY A 101 -10.64 25.00 -2.79
N LYS A 102 -9.82 24.53 -1.85
CA LYS A 102 -9.45 25.31 -0.65
C LYS A 102 -8.66 26.55 -1.03
N PHE A 103 -7.63 26.42 -1.87
CA PHE A 103 -6.86 27.58 -2.32
C PHE A 103 -7.69 28.60 -3.09
N LEU A 104 -8.58 28.14 -3.98
CA LEU A 104 -9.44 29.06 -4.72
C LEU A 104 -10.39 29.82 -3.80
N ARG A 105 -10.94 29.14 -2.78
CA ARG A 105 -11.79 29.76 -1.77
C ARG A 105 -11.04 30.78 -0.91
N ASP A 106 -9.83 30.44 -0.47
CA ASP A 106 -9.01 31.33 0.35
C ASP A 106 -8.56 32.56 -0.47
N LEU A 107 -8.20 32.37 -1.74
CA LEU A 107 -7.83 33.45 -2.65
C LEU A 107 -8.98 34.42 -2.92
N VAL A 108 -10.19 33.90 -3.19
CA VAL A 108 -11.39 34.73 -3.38
C VAL A 108 -11.73 35.51 -2.11
N ARG A 109 -11.65 34.85 -0.95
CA ARG A 109 -11.91 35.48 0.34
C ARG A 109 -10.94 36.63 0.61
N ASP A 110 -9.65 36.41 0.41
CA ASP A 110 -8.62 37.43 0.69
C ASP A 110 -8.72 38.61 -0.28
N THR A 111 -9.11 38.35 -1.54
CA THR A 111 -9.38 39.41 -2.52
C THR A 111 -10.54 40.30 -2.11
N LEU A 112 -11.66 39.72 -1.64
CA LEU A 112 -12.82 40.48 -1.18
C LEU A 112 -12.49 41.32 0.07
N ILE A 113 -11.75 40.74 1.02
CA ILE A 113 -11.30 41.47 2.22
C ILE A 113 -10.40 42.64 1.83
N GLY A 114 -9.48 42.44 0.89
CA GLY A 114 -8.60 43.49 0.37
C GLY A 114 -9.37 44.64 -0.27
N VAL A 115 -10.35 44.35 -1.12
CA VAL A 115 -11.18 45.37 -1.77
C VAL A 115 -12.01 46.15 -0.74
N LEU A 116 -12.62 45.45 0.22
CA LEU A 116 -13.45 46.09 1.25
C LEU A 116 -12.62 46.98 2.19
N LEU A 117 -11.41 46.55 2.55
CA LEU A 117 -10.46 47.37 3.30
C LEU A 117 -9.96 48.57 2.49
N TRP A 118 -9.75 48.40 1.18
CA TRP A 118 -9.34 49.48 0.28
C TRP A 118 -10.41 50.58 0.17
N GLU A 119 -11.67 50.20 0.01
CA GLU A 119 -12.78 51.16 -0.03
C GLU A 119 -12.93 51.92 1.29
N LEU A 120 -12.83 51.23 2.43
CA LEU A 120 -12.86 51.86 3.76
C LEU A 120 -11.68 52.84 3.95
N TYR A 121 -10.50 52.47 3.46
CA TYR A 121 -9.31 53.32 3.50
C TYR A 121 -9.52 54.61 2.69
N GLU A 122 -10.03 54.53 1.46
CA GLU A 122 -10.31 55.72 0.66
C GLU A 122 -11.42 56.58 1.27
N GLN A 123 -12.44 55.99 1.93
CA GLN A 123 -13.43 56.78 2.67
C GLN A 123 -12.80 57.56 3.82
N LEU A 124 -11.95 56.93 4.64
CA LEU A 124 -11.24 57.60 5.73
C LEU A 124 -10.29 58.69 5.22
N LYS A 125 -9.58 58.42 4.12
CA LYS A 125 -8.66 59.38 3.49
C LYS A 125 -9.38 60.54 2.82
N SER A 126 -10.58 60.33 2.27
CA SER A 126 -11.39 61.40 1.67
C SER A 126 -12.13 62.23 2.72
N ALA A 127 -12.35 61.67 3.91
CA ALA A 127 -13.00 62.34 5.04
C ALA A 127 -12.04 63.17 5.91
N PHE A 128 -10.72 63.08 5.68
CA PHE A 128 -9.68 63.81 6.42
C PHE A 128 -8.83 64.65 5.46
#